data_AF-A0A0G1BAN4-F1
#
_entry.id   AF-A0A0G1BAN4-F1
#
_cell.length_a   1.000
_cell.length_b   1.000
_cell.length_c   1.000
_cell.angle_alpha   90.00
_cell.angle_beta   90.00
_cell.angle_gamma   90.00
#
_symmetry.space_group_name_H-M   'P 1'
#
loop_
_entity.id
_entity.type
_entity.pdbx_description
1 polymer ?
#
loop_
_entity_poly.entity_id
_entity_poly.type
_entity_poly.pdbx_seq_one_letter_code
_entity_poly.pdbx_strand_id
1 'polypeptide(L)'
;MKKNSFSLALKLLILIVLFTSTNIQAQYFGGNKPLYKRFNYNVYQTPNFEIYNYFKNDSLLNKLSQSAEKWYWMHYQVFRDSIKDKNPLIIYPNQGDFQQTTAISGEIGIGTGGVTEALKNRVILPVTDTWAQTEHVLGHELVHAFQYNSLINGDSTNLNSVRNLPLWMVEGMAEYLSIGSV
;
A
#
# COMPACT_ATOMS: atom_id res chain seq x y z
N MET A 1 63.37 -10.43 -25.85
CA MET A 1 62.09 -10.08 -26.50
C MET A 1 60.86 -10.24 -25.58
N LYS A 2 60.91 -9.90 -24.28
CA LYS A 2 59.78 -10.11 -23.33
C LYS A 2 59.13 -8.83 -22.76
N LYS A 3 59.63 -7.62 -23.08
CA LYS A 3 59.10 -6.36 -22.53
C LYS A 3 57.79 -5.89 -23.21
N ASN A 4 57.56 -6.26 -24.47
CA ASN A 4 56.41 -5.77 -25.24
C ASN A 4 55.10 -6.50 -24.88
N SER A 5 55.16 -7.76 -24.45
CA SER A 5 53.98 -8.54 -24.06
C SER A 5 53.31 -8.00 -22.79
N PHE A 6 54.10 -7.51 -21.83
CA PHE A 6 53.58 -6.90 -20.61
C PHE A 6 52.88 -5.57 -20.90
N SER A 7 53.44 -4.75 -21.78
CA SER A 7 52.80 -3.50 -22.24
C SER A 7 51.50 -3.77 -23.00
N LEU A 8 51.45 -4.82 -23.82
CA LEU A 8 50.25 -5.20 -24.55
C LEU A 8 49.15 -5.70 -23.60
N ALA A 9 49.51 -6.55 -22.63
CA ALA A 9 48.58 -7.06 -21.64
C ALA A 9 47.98 -5.94 -20.79
N LEU A 10 48.79 -4.94 -20.41
CA LEU A 10 48.33 -3.77 -19.68
C LEU A 10 47.35 -2.92 -20.50
N LYS A 11 47.64 -2.68 -21.78
CA LYS A 11 46.73 -1.96 -22.69
C LYS A 11 45.41 -2.72 -22.90
N LEU A 12 45.47 -4.05 -23.00
CA LEU A 12 44.29 -4.90 -23.14
C LEU A 12 43.42 -4.86 -21.86
N LEU A 13 44.07 -4.89 -20.69
CA LEU A 13 43.38 -4.77 -19.39
C LEU A 13 42.67 -3.41 -19.26
N ILE A 14 43.34 -2.32 -19.64
CA ILE A 14 42.74 -0.97 -19.63
C ILE A 14 41.55 -0.90 -20.60
N LEU A 15 41.67 -1.52 -21.77
CA LEU A 15 40.57 -1.57 -22.73
C LEU A 15 39.36 -2.33 -22.17
N ILE A 16 39.58 -3.46 -21.49
CA ILE A 16 38.50 -4.23 -20.85
C ILE A 16 37.78 -3.41 -19.77
N VAL A 17 38.53 -2.67 -18.94
CA VAL A 17 37.95 -1.80 -17.89
C VAL A 17 37.12 -0.66 -18.49
N LEU A 18 37.51 -0.14 -19.66
CA LEU A 18 36.75 0.91 -20.35
C LEU A 18 35.45 0.39 -20.99
N PHE A 19 35.38 -0.89 -21.33
CA PHE A 19 34.17 -1.52 -21.89
C PHE A 19 33.21 -2.06 -20.83
N THR A 20 33.60 -2.10 -19.55
CA THR A 20 32.70 -2.38 -18.43
C THR A 20 31.97 -1.12 -17.99
N SER A 21 31.16 -0.53 -18.87
CA SER A 21 30.18 0.49 -18.47
C SER A 21 29.01 -0.20 -17.78
N THR A 22 29.13 -0.45 -16.48
CA THR A 22 27.95 -0.75 -15.66
C THR A 22 27.09 0.50 -15.64
N ASN A 23 25.80 0.38 -15.95
CA ASN A 23 24.81 1.43 -15.67
C ASN A 23 24.79 1.64 -14.16
N ILE A 24 25.64 2.53 -13.67
CA ILE A 24 25.56 3.05 -12.30
C ILE A 24 24.28 3.90 -12.33
N GLN A 25 23.18 3.32 -11.87
CA GLN A 25 22.00 4.06 -11.46
C GLN A 25 22.44 4.93 -10.29
N ALA A 26 23.03 6.08 -10.61
CA ALA A 26 23.46 7.06 -9.64
C ALA A 26 22.24 7.47 -8.83
N GLN A 27 22.29 7.09 -7.55
CA GLN A 27 21.53 7.61 -6.41
C GLN A 27 20.60 8.76 -6.76
N TYR A 28 19.40 8.42 -7.25
CA TYR A 28 18.28 9.34 -7.16
C TYR A 28 18.03 9.51 -5.66
N PHE A 29 18.50 10.62 -5.10
CA PHE A 29 18.06 11.04 -3.78
C PHE A 29 16.58 11.36 -3.92
N GLY A 30 15.74 10.42 -3.51
CA GLY A 30 14.30 10.62 -3.44
C GLY A 30 14.06 11.90 -2.65
N GLY A 31 13.49 12.90 -3.32
CA GLY A 31 13.13 14.15 -2.67
C GLY A 31 12.13 13.87 -1.55
N ASN A 32 12.10 14.73 -0.53
CA ASN A 32 11.02 14.69 0.44
C ASN A 32 9.69 14.88 -0.31
N LYS A 33 8.71 14.03 -0.03
CA LYS A 33 7.35 14.19 -0.56
C LYS A 33 6.87 15.61 -0.23
N PRO A 34 6.50 16.42 -1.24
CA PRO A 34 6.09 17.79 -0.99
C PRO A 34 4.78 17.80 -0.19
N LEU A 35 4.78 18.52 0.93
CA LEU A 35 3.62 18.73 1.78
C LEU A 35 3.08 20.13 1.52
N TYR A 36 1.94 20.23 0.82
CA TYR A 36 1.31 21.51 0.53
C TYR A 36 0.34 21.95 1.65
N LYS A 37 -0.13 21.00 2.46
CA LYS A 37 -1.16 21.21 3.48
C LYS A 37 -0.76 20.60 4.82
N ARG A 38 -1.18 21.23 5.92
CA ARG A 38 -1.14 20.64 7.25
C ARG A 38 -2.40 19.83 7.49
N PHE A 39 -2.21 18.56 7.83
CA PHE A 39 -3.29 17.60 8.03
C PHE A 39 -3.63 17.46 9.51
N ASN A 40 -4.75 18.05 9.92
CA ASN A 40 -5.32 17.84 11.26
C ASN A 40 -6.45 16.81 11.13
N TYR A 41 -6.23 15.59 11.62
CA TYR A 41 -7.22 14.52 11.55
C TYR A 41 -8.14 14.55 12.76
N ASN A 42 -9.38 14.08 12.55
CA ASN A 42 -10.29 13.67 13.60
C ASN A 42 -10.37 12.16 13.62
N VAL A 43 -10.63 11.59 14.80
CA VAL A 43 -10.81 10.15 14.98
C VAL A 43 -12.26 9.83 15.23
N TYR A 44 -12.82 8.92 14.44
CA TYR A 44 -14.16 8.38 14.61
C TYR A 44 -14.07 6.88 14.78
N GLN A 45 -14.67 6.34 15.85
CA GLN A 45 -14.55 4.92 16.15
C GLN A 45 -15.86 4.19 15.88
N THR A 46 -15.73 3.01 15.30
CA THR A 46 -16.79 2.01 15.15
C THR A 46 -16.43 0.77 15.96
N PRO A 47 -17.23 -0.31 15.95
CA PRO A 47 -16.86 -1.57 16.58
C PRO A 47 -15.51 -2.12 16.07
N ASN A 48 -15.31 -2.13 14.74
CA ASN A 48 -14.15 -2.77 14.11
C ASN A 48 -13.07 -1.81 13.61
N PHE A 49 -13.32 -0.49 13.59
CA PHE A 49 -12.39 0.49 13.01
C PHE A 49 -12.11 1.68 13.92
N GLU A 50 -10.88 2.18 13.79
CA GLU A 50 -10.51 3.53 14.18
C GLU A 50 -10.28 4.37 12.91
N ILE A 51 -11.23 5.26 12.61
CA ILE A 51 -11.29 6.00 11.35
C ILE A 51 -10.67 7.38 11.53
N TYR A 52 -9.48 7.55 10.97
CA TYR A 52 -8.76 8.81 10.88
C TYR A 52 -9.24 9.56 9.64
N ASN A 53 -9.89 10.71 9.81
CA ASN A 53 -10.51 11.43 8.72
C ASN A 53 -10.22 12.93 8.76
N TYR A 54 -10.41 13.58 7.62
CA TYR A 54 -10.18 15.02 7.44
C TYR A 54 -11.44 15.74 6.93
N PHE A 55 -12.61 15.15 7.16
CA PHE A 55 -13.88 15.69 6.68
C PHE A 55 -14.36 16.84 7.56
N LYS A 56 -15.08 17.77 6.93
CA LYS A 56 -15.80 18.85 7.64
C LYS A 56 -17.28 18.53 7.84
N ASN A 57 -17.79 17.48 7.21
CA ASN A 57 -19.19 17.10 7.18
C ASN A 57 -19.35 15.65 7.65
N ASP A 58 -20.18 15.45 8.67
CA ASP A 58 -20.40 14.15 9.32
C ASP A 58 -21.20 13.17 8.46
N SER A 59 -21.99 13.65 7.48
CA SER A 59 -22.83 12.79 6.65
C SER A 59 -22.00 11.79 5.82
N LEU A 60 -20.91 12.26 5.21
CA LEU A 60 -20.01 11.40 4.45
C LEU A 60 -19.26 10.41 5.35
N LEU A 61 -18.80 10.88 6.50
CA LEU A 61 -18.13 10.04 7.50
C LEU A 61 -19.05 8.92 8.01
N ASN A 62 -20.33 9.24 8.28
CA ASN A 62 -21.33 8.27 8.69
C ASN A 62 -21.61 7.23 7.60
N LYS A 63 -21.64 7.65 6.33
CA LYS A 63 -21.82 6.72 5.20
C LYS A 63 -20.63 5.79 5.03
N LEU A 64 -19.41 6.32 5.09
CA LEU A 64 -18.16 5.55 4.99
C LEU A 64 -17.99 4.57 6.14
N SER A 65 -18.27 4.99 7.38
CA SER A 65 -18.17 4.12 8.55
C SER A 65 -19.15 2.94 8.48
N GLN A 66 -20.39 3.17 8.04
CA GLN A 66 -21.37 2.10 7.80
C GLN A 66 -20.90 1.13 6.71
N SER A 67 -20.33 1.66 5.63
CA SER A 67 -19.79 0.83 4.56
C SER A 67 -18.59 -0.01 5.02
N ALA A 68 -17.65 0.58 5.75
CA ALA A 68 -16.48 -0.12 6.29
C ALA A 68 -16.91 -1.29 7.19
N GLU A 69 -17.88 -1.06 8.08
CA GLU A 69 -18.47 -2.12 8.92
C GLU A 69 -19.16 -3.21 8.08
N LYS A 70 -19.93 -2.83 7.06
CA LYS A 70 -20.57 -3.80 6.16
C LYS A 70 -19.52 -4.68 5.48
N TRP A 71 -18.48 -4.08 4.90
CA TRP A 71 -17.40 -4.80 4.25
C TRP A 71 -16.64 -5.68 5.23
N TYR A 72 -16.36 -5.21 6.44
CA TYR A 72 -15.73 -6.03 7.48
C TYR A 72 -16.53 -7.31 7.72
N TRP A 73 -17.84 -7.21 7.92
CA TRP A 73 -18.68 -8.38 8.16
C TRP A 73 -18.73 -9.34 6.96
N MET A 74 -18.78 -8.82 5.73
CA MET A 74 -18.72 -9.64 4.52
C MET A 74 -17.40 -10.42 4.44
N HIS A 75 -16.27 -9.76 4.66
CA HIS A 75 -14.96 -10.42 4.65
C HIS A 75 -14.78 -11.39 5.82
N TYR A 76 -15.26 -11.04 7.02
CA TYR A 76 -15.26 -11.93 8.19
C TYR A 76 -15.97 -13.26 7.89
N GLN A 77 -17.09 -13.24 7.15
CA GLN A 77 -17.82 -14.46 6.77
C GLN A 77 -17.02 -15.37 5.82
N VAL A 78 -16.14 -14.79 5.00
CA VAL A 78 -15.27 -15.53 4.06
C VAL A 78 -14.01 -16.02 4.76
N PHE A 79 -13.27 -15.13 5.42
CA PHE A 79 -11.99 -15.43 6.05
C PHE A 79 -12.11 -16.21 7.36
N ARG A 80 -13.26 -16.10 8.05
CA ARG A 80 -13.51 -16.71 9.38
C ARG A 80 -12.48 -16.31 10.44
N ASP A 81 -11.86 -15.15 10.26
CA ASP A 81 -10.88 -14.56 11.14
C ASP A 81 -11.30 -13.14 11.48
N SER A 82 -10.97 -12.66 12.68
CA SER A 82 -11.29 -11.32 13.15
C SER A 82 -10.01 -10.54 13.45
N ILE A 83 -9.95 -9.30 12.99
CA ILE A 83 -8.91 -8.36 13.40
C ILE A 83 -9.19 -8.00 14.86
N LYS A 84 -8.29 -8.39 15.77
CA LYS A 84 -8.52 -8.30 17.24
C LYS A 84 -8.66 -6.86 17.71
N ASP A 85 -7.76 -6.01 17.25
CA ASP A 85 -7.80 -4.58 17.53
C ASP A 85 -8.61 -3.86 16.44
N LYS A 86 -9.11 -2.66 16.76
CA LYS A 86 -9.80 -1.83 15.77
C LYS A 86 -8.83 -1.51 14.63
N ASN A 87 -9.17 -1.94 13.41
CA ASN A 87 -8.33 -1.76 12.25
C ASN A 87 -8.21 -0.25 11.93
N PRO A 88 -7.00 0.32 11.82
CA PRO A 88 -6.86 1.72 11.47
C PRO A 88 -7.28 1.98 10.02
N LEU A 89 -8.19 2.92 9.82
CA LEU A 89 -8.70 3.31 8.51
C LEU A 89 -8.49 4.81 8.31
N ILE A 90 -7.58 5.18 7.40
CA ILE A 90 -7.25 6.58 7.12
C ILE A 90 -7.93 6.99 5.82
N ILE A 91 -8.87 7.94 5.90
CA ILE A 91 -9.65 8.37 4.74
C ILE A 91 -9.39 9.85 4.42
N TYR A 92 -8.90 10.10 3.20
CA TYR A 92 -8.68 11.42 2.67
C TYR A 92 -9.88 11.94 1.87
N PRO A 93 -10.15 13.25 1.85
CA PRO A 93 -11.30 13.80 1.12
C PRO A 93 -11.19 13.74 -0.40
N ASN A 94 -9.98 13.57 -0.95
CA ASN A 94 -9.72 13.55 -2.38
C ASN A 94 -8.32 12.94 -2.67
N GLN A 95 -8.07 12.62 -3.94
CA GLN A 95 -6.81 12.02 -4.42
C GLN A 95 -5.57 12.89 -4.13
N GLY A 96 -5.68 14.22 -4.28
CA GLY A 96 -4.54 15.12 -4.07
C GLY A 96 -4.09 15.19 -2.61
N ASP A 97 -5.02 15.11 -1.66
CA ASP A 97 -4.73 15.00 -0.24
C ASP A 97 -4.13 13.62 0.10
N PHE A 98 -4.63 12.54 -0.52
CA PHE A 98 -4.09 11.19 -0.37
C PHE A 98 -2.65 11.06 -0.87
N GLN A 99 -2.32 11.64 -2.03
CA GLN A 99 -0.96 11.59 -2.58
C GLN A 99 0.09 12.23 -1.65
N GLN A 100 -0.32 13.23 -0.88
CA GLN A 100 0.51 13.93 0.10
C GLN A 100 0.65 13.19 1.43
N THR A 101 -0.02 12.04 1.61
CA THR A 101 0.02 11.31 2.88
C THR A 101 1.45 10.90 3.25
N THR A 102 1.75 11.08 4.53
CA THR A 102 2.95 10.56 5.19
C THR A 102 2.70 9.18 5.82
N ALA A 103 1.46 8.68 5.78
CA ALA A 103 1.14 7.36 6.26
C ALA A 103 1.72 6.25 5.37
N ILE A 104 2.00 6.54 4.11
CA ILE A 104 2.60 5.61 3.15
C ILE A 104 4.03 6.08 2.84
N SER A 105 4.98 5.15 2.92
CA SER A 105 6.36 5.40 2.50
C SER A 105 6.46 5.40 0.98
N GLY A 106 7.17 6.38 0.43
CA GLY A 106 7.35 6.52 -1.02
C GLY A 106 6.29 7.38 -1.71
N GLU A 107 6.42 7.50 -3.02
CA GLU A 107 5.48 8.23 -3.86
C GLU A 107 4.25 7.37 -4.16
N ILE A 108 3.09 8.02 -4.25
CA ILE A 108 1.82 7.37 -4.58
C ILE A 108 1.48 7.75 -6.00
N GLY A 109 1.29 6.75 -6.86
CA GLY A 109 0.92 6.96 -8.25
C GLY A 109 -0.46 7.59 -8.39
N ILE A 110 -0.69 8.28 -9.50
CA ILE A 110 -2.01 8.87 -9.81
C ILE A 110 -3.11 7.81 -9.91
N GLY A 111 -2.76 6.59 -10.37
CA GLY A 111 -3.70 5.47 -10.50
C GLY A 111 -3.92 4.66 -9.23
N THR A 112 -3.25 4.96 -8.12
CA THR A 112 -3.44 4.23 -6.86
C THR A 112 -4.72 4.72 -6.17
N GLY A 113 -5.73 3.85 -6.09
CA GLY A 113 -7.02 4.15 -5.45
C GLY A 113 -7.01 3.97 -3.94
N GLY A 114 -6.18 3.08 -3.41
CA GLY A 114 -6.03 2.79 -2.00
C GLY A 114 -4.74 2.03 -1.76
N VAL A 115 -4.33 1.92 -0.51
CA VAL A 115 -3.21 1.06 -0.08
C VAL A 115 -3.49 0.52 1.31
N THR A 116 -3.19 -0.76 1.49
CA THR A 116 -3.13 -1.40 2.80
C THR A 116 -1.68 -1.66 3.19
N GLU A 117 -1.24 -1.06 4.30
CA GLU A 117 0.12 -1.25 4.79
C GLU A 117 0.22 -2.48 5.68
N ALA A 118 1.05 -3.45 5.26
CA ALA A 118 1.24 -4.71 5.97
C ALA A 118 1.68 -4.55 7.45
N LEU A 119 2.70 -3.74 7.75
CA LEU A 119 3.30 -3.75 9.10
C LEU A 119 2.37 -3.24 10.20
N LYS A 120 1.51 -2.27 9.90
CA LYS A 120 0.55 -1.70 10.84
C LYS A 120 -0.89 -2.14 10.58
N ASN A 121 -1.09 -3.02 9.61
CA ASN A 121 -2.40 -3.45 9.11
C ASN A 121 -3.40 -2.29 8.96
N ARG A 122 -2.98 -1.19 8.34
CA ARG A 122 -3.83 0.00 8.18
C ARG A 122 -4.23 0.19 6.73
N VAL A 123 -5.49 0.54 6.53
CA VAL A 123 -6.07 0.84 5.22
C VAL A 123 -6.07 2.34 5.01
N ILE A 124 -5.63 2.80 3.84
CA ILE A 124 -5.45 4.21 3.53
C ILE A 124 -6.02 4.46 2.14
N LEU A 125 -7.05 5.30 2.02
CA LEU A 125 -7.66 5.62 0.73
C LEU A 125 -8.20 7.06 0.68
N PRO A 126 -8.35 7.66 -0.50
CA PRO A 126 -9.18 8.83 -0.71
C PRO A 126 -10.64 8.46 -1.00
N VAL A 127 -11.52 9.44 -0.81
CA VAL A 127 -12.84 9.44 -1.47
C VAL A 127 -12.64 9.74 -2.95
N THR A 128 -13.23 8.89 -3.79
CA THR A 128 -13.14 8.99 -5.26
C THR A 128 -14.33 9.77 -5.83
N ASP A 129 -14.27 10.07 -7.13
CA ASP A 129 -15.30 10.86 -7.82
C ASP A 129 -16.70 10.20 -7.79
N THR A 130 -16.76 8.87 -7.77
CA THR A 130 -18.01 8.11 -7.63
C THR A 130 -18.02 7.29 -6.34
N TRP A 131 -19.22 7.14 -5.76
CA TRP A 131 -19.40 6.31 -4.57
C TRP A 131 -19.08 4.84 -4.84
N ALA A 132 -19.47 4.32 -6.01
CA ALA A 132 -19.21 2.93 -6.38
C ALA A 132 -17.71 2.61 -6.41
N GLN A 133 -16.89 3.54 -6.91
CA GLN A 133 -15.44 3.36 -6.89
C GLN A 133 -14.87 3.40 -5.47
N THR A 134 -15.38 4.29 -4.60
CA THR A 134 -14.96 4.34 -3.18
C THR A 134 -15.32 3.04 -2.47
N GLU A 135 -16.52 2.51 -2.70
CA GLU A 135 -16.98 1.23 -2.14
C GLU A 135 -16.11 0.06 -2.59
N HIS A 136 -15.82 -0.01 -3.89
CA HIS A 136 -15.02 -1.07 -4.46
C HIS A 136 -13.58 -1.05 -3.91
N VAL A 137 -12.93 0.12 -3.91
CA VAL A 137 -11.58 0.27 -3.34
C VAL A 137 -11.58 -0.05 -1.85
N LEU A 138 -12.56 0.44 -1.08
CA LEU A 138 -12.66 0.14 0.35
C LEU A 138 -12.79 -1.37 0.59
N GLY A 139 -13.65 -2.06 -0.18
CA GLY A 139 -13.77 -3.52 -0.13
C GLY A 139 -12.46 -4.21 -0.45
N HIS A 140 -11.78 -3.78 -1.54
CA HIS A 140 -10.52 -4.33 -2.01
C HIS A 140 -9.42 -4.22 -0.94
N GLU A 141 -9.22 -3.02 -0.39
CA GLU A 141 -8.19 -2.80 0.62
C GLU A 141 -8.49 -3.56 1.92
N LEU A 142 -9.77 -3.71 2.28
CA LEU A 142 -10.12 -4.53 3.45
C LEU A 142 -9.77 -6.01 3.25
N VAL A 143 -9.85 -6.56 2.03
CA VAL A 143 -9.35 -7.92 1.76
C VAL A 143 -7.87 -8.04 2.13
N HIS A 144 -7.05 -7.08 1.72
CA HIS A 144 -5.65 -7.05 2.11
C HIS A 144 -5.47 -6.96 3.62
N ALA A 145 -6.31 -6.20 4.32
CA ALA A 145 -6.24 -6.12 5.78
C ALA A 145 -6.50 -7.48 6.46
N PHE A 146 -7.42 -8.29 5.94
CA PHE A 146 -7.63 -9.66 6.41
C PHE A 146 -6.48 -10.60 6.03
N GLN A 147 -5.95 -10.49 4.80
CA GLN A 147 -4.79 -11.26 4.37
C GLN A 147 -3.58 -10.98 5.27
N TYR A 148 -3.28 -9.71 5.56
CA TYR A 148 -2.20 -9.33 6.46
C TYR A 148 -2.47 -9.74 7.89
N ASN A 149 -3.70 -9.60 8.41
CA ASN A 149 -4.04 -10.06 9.75
C ASN A 149 -3.70 -11.54 9.95
N SER A 150 -4.08 -12.39 8.99
CA SER A 150 -3.79 -13.83 9.03
C SER A 150 -2.28 -14.11 8.99
N LEU A 151 -1.51 -13.33 8.22
CA LEU A 151 -0.07 -13.49 8.08
C LEU A 151 0.73 -12.95 9.27
N ILE A 152 0.25 -11.89 9.92
CA ILE A 152 0.89 -11.28 11.10
C ILE A 152 0.61 -12.11 12.34
N ASN A 153 -0.63 -12.60 12.50
CA ASN A 153 -1.07 -13.28 13.72
C ASN A 153 -1.08 -14.82 13.62
N GLY A 154 -0.79 -15.39 12.45
CA GLY A 154 -0.69 -16.83 12.25
C GLY A 154 0.58 -17.44 12.84
N ASP A 155 0.58 -18.76 13.04
CA ASP A 155 1.68 -19.53 13.67
C ASP A 155 3.03 -19.47 12.91
N SER A 156 3.05 -18.95 11.67
CA SER A 156 4.26 -18.75 10.88
C SER A 156 4.68 -17.28 10.86
N THR A 157 5.54 -16.91 11.81
CA THR A 157 5.95 -15.54 12.15
C THR A 157 6.85 -14.84 11.13
N ASN A 158 6.58 -14.93 9.83
CA ASN A 158 7.40 -14.26 8.83
C ASN A 158 6.56 -13.49 7.82
N LEU A 159 6.56 -12.16 7.91
CA LEU A 159 6.05 -11.25 6.87
C LEU A 159 6.72 -11.50 5.50
N ASN A 160 7.90 -12.14 5.45
CA ASN A 160 8.49 -12.59 4.19
C ASN A 160 7.66 -13.70 3.52
N SER A 161 6.82 -14.43 4.25
CA SER A 161 5.89 -15.41 3.68
C SER A 161 4.86 -14.77 2.74
N VAL A 162 4.50 -13.50 2.96
CA VAL A 162 3.62 -12.75 2.05
C VAL A 162 4.27 -12.59 0.67
N ARG A 163 5.58 -12.30 0.63
CA ARG A 163 6.34 -12.16 -0.63
C ARG A 163 6.41 -13.47 -1.42
N ASN A 164 6.14 -14.60 -0.77
CA ASN A 164 6.12 -15.92 -1.41
C ASN A 164 4.73 -16.29 -1.94
N LEU A 165 3.68 -15.50 -1.65
CA LEU A 165 2.36 -15.71 -2.23
C LEU A 165 2.34 -15.18 -3.67
N PRO A 166 1.77 -15.93 -4.62
CA PRO A 166 1.60 -15.43 -5.98
C PRO A 166 0.74 -14.15 -6.01
N LEU A 167 1.23 -13.10 -6.69
CA LEU A 167 0.53 -11.80 -6.76
C LEU A 167 -0.90 -11.94 -7.29
N TRP A 168 -1.12 -12.79 -8.30
CA TRP A 168 -2.45 -13.03 -8.87
C TRP A 168 -3.46 -13.55 -7.83
N MET A 169 -2.99 -14.27 -6.81
CA MET A 169 -3.85 -14.80 -5.74
C MET A 169 -4.19 -13.70 -4.74
N VAL A 170 -3.22 -12.85 -4.38
CA VAL A 170 -3.39 -11.75 -3.43
C VAL A 170 -4.31 -10.68 -4.01
N GLU A 171 -3.94 -10.12 -5.16
CA GLU A 171 -4.69 -9.06 -5.85
C GLU A 171 -5.99 -9.59 -6.45
N GLY A 172 -5.97 -10.78 -7.07
CA GLY A 172 -7.17 -11.35 -7.69
C GLY A 172 -8.27 -11.69 -6.67
N MET A 173 -7.89 -12.11 -5.46
CA MET A 173 -8.84 -12.29 -4.37
C MET A 173 -9.42 -10.94 -3.90
N ALA A 174 -8.58 -9.90 -3.79
CA ALA A 174 -9.01 -8.56 -3.41
C ALA A 174 -9.98 -7.96 -4.44
N GLU A 175 -9.70 -8.11 -5.72
CA GLU A 175 -10.58 -7.71 -6.81
C GLU A 175 -11.90 -8.49 -6.82
N TYR A 176 -11.85 -9.81 -6.65
CA TYR A 176 -13.06 -10.63 -6.70
C TYR A 176 -14.00 -10.37 -5.51
N LEU A 177 -13.46 -10.30 -4.29
CA LEU A 177 -14.26 -10.12 -3.08
C LEU A 177 -14.78 -8.68 -2.91
N SER A 178 -14.19 -7.70 -3.59
CA SER A 178 -14.61 -6.30 -3.57
C SER A 178 -15.75 -5.95 -4.54
N ILE A 179 -16.24 -6.90 -5.33
CA ILE A 179 -17.46 -6.73 -6.15
C ILE A 179 -18.71 -6.74 -5.26
N GLY A 180 -18.65 -7.46 -4.13
CA GLY A 180 -19.74 -7.64 -3.19
C GLY A 180 -20.74 -8.73 -3.61
N SER A 181 -21.74 -9.00 -2.77
CA SER A 181 -22.84 -9.89 -3.13
C SER A 181 -23.82 -9.16 -4.06
N VAL A 182 -24.04 -9.73 -5.25
CA VAL A 182 -25.16 -9.36 -6.15
C VAL A 182 -26.50 -9.72 -5.54
#